data_AF-A0A0F9KS49-F1
#
_entry.id   AF-A0A0F9KS49-F1
#
_cell.length_a   1.000
_cell.length_b   1.000
_cell.length_c   1.000
_cell.angle_alpha   90.00
_cell.angle_beta   90.00
_cell.angle_gamma   90.00
#
_symmetry.space_group_name_H-M   'P 1'
#
loop_
_entity.id
_entity.type
_entity.pdbx_description
1 polymer ?
#
loop_
_entity_poly.entity_id
_entity_poly.type
_entity_poly.pdbx_seq_one_letter_code
_entity_poly.pdbx_strand_id
1 'polypeptide(L)'
;MKQLTVNILGGRGVGKTTVAMHAVAELRWLGIPTALNRGIAKFWGEEPAIVSMRVYDGRAWTPHALAELCLDTLTFLVRRRKDYVYPPGIHPDLARQWNDFDEELENMMREGRVRYKSLPGVRASVPYIVKRICEGVGYDR
;
A
#
# COMPACT_ATOMS: atom_id res chain seq x y z
N MET A 1 -8.11 17.49 -13.91
CA MET A 1 -8.22 16.05 -13.55
C MET A 1 -8.25 15.94 -12.04
N LYS A 2 -9.15 15.15 -11.46
CA LYS A 2 -9.18 14.90 -10.00
C LYS A 2 -7.96 14.05 -9.64
N GLN A 3 -7.19 14.47 -8.64
CA GLN A 3 -6.05 13.70 -8.16
C GLN A 3 -6.53 12.37 -7.55
N LEU A 4 -5.95 11.25 -7.97
CA LEU A 4 -6.23 9.93 -7.40
C LEU A 4 -5.31 9.70 -6.19
N THR A 5 -5.91 9.43 -5.02
CA THR A 5 -5.15 9.01 -3.84
C THR A 5 -5.10 7.48 -3.77
N VAL A 6 -3.90 6.94 -3.59
CA VAL A 6 -3.63 5.51 -3.49
C VAL A 6 -3.00 5.21 -2.15
N ASN A 7 -3.66 4.42 -1.32
CA ASN A 7 -3.14 4.01 -0.01
C ASN A 7 -2.52 2.61 -0.09
N ILE A 8 -1.26 2.47 0.30
CA ILE A 8 -0.56 1.19 0.46
C ILE A 8 -0.34 0.96 1.96
N LEU A 9 -1.14 0.08 2.55
CA LEU A 9 -1.03 -0.29 3.96
C LEU A 9 -0.32 -1.63 4.12
N GLY A 10 0.22 -1.89 5.31
CA GLY A 10 0.76 -3.19 5.67
C GLY A 10 1.65 -3.14 6.90
N GLY A 11 1.95 -4.30 7.46
CA GLY A 11 2.86 -4.44 8.59
C GLY A 11 4.31 -4.10 8.28
N ARG A 12 5.16 -4.21 9.29
CA ARG A 12 6.59 -3.94 9.13
C ARG A 12 7.24 -5.01 8.25
N GLY A 13 8.08 -4.60 7.30
CA GLY A 13 8.87 -5.53 6.49
C GLY A 13 8.09 -6.34 5.46
N VAL A 14 6.79 -6.06 5.25
CA VAL A 14 5.95 -6.77 4.28
C VAL A 14 6.19 -6.33 2.83
N GLY A 15 7.21 -5.52 2.53
CA GLY A 15 7.52 -5.08 1.16
C GLY A 15 6.62 -3.97 0.60
N LYS A 16 5.77 -3.33 1.41
CA LYS A 16 4.86 -2.25 0.97
C LYS A 16 5.58 -1.08 0.28
N THR A 17 6.70 -0.60 0.84
CA THR A 17 7.50 0.48 0.23
C THR A 17 8.12 0.05 -1.08
N THR A 18 8.62 -1.19 -1.16
CA THR A 18 9.21 -1.75 -2.37
C THR A 18 8.19 -1.83 -3.50
N VAL A 19 7.00 -2.36 -3.21
CA VAL A 19 5.90 -2.44 -4.18
C VAL A 19 5.44 -1.04 -4.62
N ALA A 20 5.32 -0.10 -3.67
CA ALA A 20 4.95 1.28 -3.98
C ALA A 20 5.98 1.98 -4.88
N MET A 21 7.27 1.86 -4.57
CA MET A 21 8.35 2.44 -5.38
C MET A 21 8.35 1.89 -6.81
N HIS A 22 8.19 0.58 -6.98
CA HIS A 22 8.10 -0.01 -8.31
C HIS A 22 6.85 0.48 -9.05
N ALA A 23 5.68 0.51 -8.41
CA ALA A 23 4.47 1.03 -9.05
C ALA A 23 4.62 2.50 -9.47
N VAL A 24 5.25 3.34 -8.64
CA VAL A 24 5.55 4.74 -8.98
C VAL A 24 6.48 4.84 -10.19
N ALA A 25 7.53 4.00 -10.25
CA ALA A 25 8.46 3.98 -11.38
C ALA A 25 7.74 3.63 -12.70
N GLU A 26 6.89 2.60 -12.67
CA GLU A 26 6.10 2.18 -13.84
C GLU A 26 5.12 3.27 -14.28
N LEU A 27 4.39 3.90 -13.34
CA LEU A 27 3.46 4.99 -13.67
C LEU A 27 4.16 6.18 -14.31
N ARG A 28 5.34 6.54 -13.81
CA ARG A 28 6.14 7.64 -14.39
C ARG A 28 6.70 7.27 -15.76
N TRP A 29 7.09 6.02 -15.97
CA TRP A 29 7.47 5.52 -17.29
C TRP A 29 6.32 5.64 -18.31
N LEU A 30 5.07 5.46 -17.85
CA LEU A 30 3.87 5.68 -18.67
C LEU A 30 3.52 7.17 -18.87
N GLY A 31 4.28 8.09 -18.28
CA GLY A 31 4.04 9.53 -18.35
C GLY A 31 2.98 10.04 -17.37
N ILE A 32 2.61 9.27 -16.34
CA ILE A 32 1.63 9.65 -15.33
C ILE A 32 2.35 10.36 -14.16
N PRO A 33 2.14 11.68 -13.95
CA PRO A 33 2.76 12.42 -12.85
C PRO A 33 2.33 11.84 -11.50
N THR A 34 3.29 11.32 -10.76
CA THR A 34 3.03 10.54 -9.55
C THR A 34 3.91 11.02 -8.40
N ALA A 35 3.30 11.23 -7.24
CA ALA A 35 3.98 11.49 -5.97
C ALA A 35 3.91 10.28 -5.05
N LEU A 36 4.98 10.04 -4.31
CA LEU A 36 5.12 9.04 -3.27
C LEU A 36 5.29 9.73 -1.92
N ASN A 37 4.49 9.33 -0.95
CA ASN A 37 4.47 9.89 0.40
C ASN A 37 4.61 8.75 1.42
N ARG A 38 5.30 9.03 2.52
CA ARG A 38 5.28 8.17 3.71
C ARG A 38 4.27 8.77 4.68
N GLY A 39 3.09 8.16 4.75
CA GLY A 39 1.92 8.79 5.36
C GLY A 39 1.57 10.12 4.68
N ILE A 40 1.47 11.19 5.46
CA ILE A 40 1.20 12.56 4.98
C ILE A 40 2.46 13.33 4.58
N ALA A 41 3.65 12.80 4.87
CA ALA A 41 4.91 13.46 4.55
C ALA A 41 5.37 13.10 3.13
N LYS A 42 5.71 14.13 2.34
CA LYS A 42 6.25 13.94 0.99
C LYS A 42 7.58 13.22 1.06
N PHE A 43 7.67 12.11 0.32
CA PHE A 43 8.88 11.31 0.24
C PHE A 43 9.61 11.57 -1.09
N TRP A 44 8.88 11.57 -2.20
CA TRP A 44 9.44 11.74 -3.55
C TRP A 44 8.35 12.10 -4.58
N GLY A 45 8.66 12.84 -5.65
CA GLY A 45 7.72 13.04 -6.77
C GLY A 45 7.61 14.46 -7.31
N GLU A 46 6.98 14.55 -8.49
CA GLU A 46 6.72 15.80 -9.24
C GLU A 46 5.46 16.52 -8.71
N GLU A 47 5.42 17.85 -8.87
CA GLU A 47 4.21 18.66 -8.64
C GLU A 47 3.81 19.40 -9.92
N PRO A 48 2.51 19.43 -10.29
CA PRO A 48 1.38 18.77 -9.62
C PRO A 48 1.24 17.28 -10.00
N ALA A 49 1.06 16.41 -9.00
CA ALA A 49 0.87 14.97 -9.24
C ALA A 49 -0.61 14.60 -9.52
N ILE A 50 -0.85 13.80 -10.55
CA ILE A 50 -2.16 13.19 -10.86
C ILE A 50 -2.45 12.04 -9.90
N VAL A 51 -1.42 11.29 -9.50
CA VAL A 51 -1.50 10.18 -8.54
C VAL A 51 -0.72 10.53 -7.28
N SER A 52 -1.38 10.49 -6.13
CA SER A 52 -0.75 10.63 -4.81
C SER A 52 -0.74 9.27 -4.11
N MET A 53 0.40 8.59 -4.15
CA MET A 53 0.60 7.31 -3.48
C MET A 53 1.12 7.52 -2.07
N ARG A 54 0.48 6.88 -1.08
CA ARG A 54 0.77 7.05 0.35
C ARG A 54 1.01 5.70 0.98
N VAL A 55 2.19 5.53 1.59
CA VAL A 55 2.57 4.30 2.28
C VAL A 55 2.38 4.48 3.77
N TYR A 56 1.52 3.67 4.38
CA TYR A 56 1.24 3.70 5.81
C TYR A 56 1.82 2.48 6.52
N ASP A 57 2.44 2.72 7.67
CA ASP A 57 2.70 1.68 8.65
C ASP A 57 1.39 1.45 9.42
N GLY A 58 0.91 0.20 9.47
CA GLY A 58 -0.40 -0.12 10.06
C GLY A 58 -0.51 0.01 11.58
N ARG A 59 0.38 0.74 12.25
CA ARG A 59 0.41 0.82 13.72
C ARG A 59 -0.64 1.79 14.24
N ALA A 60 -1.28 1.42 15.36
CA ALA A 60 -2.13 2.27 16.19
C ALA A 60 -3.36 2.88 15.47
N TRP A 61 -3.93 2.16 14.51
CA TRP A 61 -5.18 2.56 13.89
C TRP A 61 -6.38 1.94 14.60
N THR A 62 -7.50 2.64 14.60
CA THR A 62 -8.82 2.07 14.90
C THR A 62 -9.52 1.70 13.59
N PRO A 63 -10.51 0.78 13.61
CA PRO A 63 -11.33 0.49 12.42
C PRO A 63 -11.96 1.74 11.81
N HIS A 64 -12.43 2.68 12.65
CA HIS A 64 -13.01 3.95 12.20
C HIS A 64 -11.97 4.85 11.51
N ALA A 65 -10.79 5.02 12.10
CA ALA A 65 -9.74 5.85 11.51
C ALA A 65 -9.26 5.29 10.15
N LEU A 66 -9.22 3.96 9.99
CA LEU A 66 -8.93 3.34 8.69
C LEU A 66 -10.03 3.59 7.67
N ALA A 67 -11.29 3.52 8.08
CA ALA A 67 -12.43 3.82 7.23
C ALA A 67 -12.38 5.26 6.70
N GLU A 68 -12.13 6.23 7.57
CA GLU A 68 -11.97 7.63 7.19
C GLU A 68 -10.76 7.85 6.28
N LEU A 69 -9.60 7.28 6.63
CA LEU A 69 -8.38 7.40 5.83
C LEU A 69 -8.54 6.86 4.42
N CYS A 70 -9.31 5.78 4.27
CA CYS A 70 -9.46 5.07 3.00
C CYS A 70 -10.71 5.49 2.22
N LEU A 71 -11.51 6.43 2.74
CA LEU A 71 -12.70 6.94 2.06
C LEU A 71 -12.32 7.55 0.70
N ASP A 72 -13.00 7.11 -0.36
CA ASP A 72 -12.76 7.54 -1.75
C ASP A 72 -11.32 7.41 -2.26
N THR A 73 -10.54 6.49 -1.68
CA THR A 73 -9.17 6.17 -2.12
C THR A 73 -9.11 4.79 -2.79
N LEU A 74 -8.09 4.58 -3.63
CA LEU A 74 -7.72 3.24 -4.08
C LEU A 74 -6.79 2.60 -3.04
N THR A 75 -7.27 1.60 -2.31
CA THR A 75 -6.54 1.05 -1.16
C THR A 75 -6.05 -0.39 -1.40
N PHE A 76 -4.79 -0.62 -1.08
CA PHE A 76 -4.14 -1.93 -1.11
C PHE A 76 -3.56 -2.28 0.26
N LEU A 77 -3.86 -3.50 0.73
CA LEU A 77 -3.24 -4.08 1.91
C LEU A 77 -2.14 -5.04 1.47
N VAL A 78 -0.89 -4.71 1.75
CA VAL A 78 0.25 -5.56 1.46
C VAL A 78 0.50 -6.48 2.65
N ARG A 79 0.46 -7.79 2.40
CA ARG A 79 0.65 -8.82 3.43
C ARG A 79 1.95 -9.58 3.22
N ARG A 80 2.54 -10.02 4.34
CA ARG A 80 3.62 -11.00 4.33
C ARG A 80 3.11 -12.31 3.70
N ARG A 81 3.95 -12.97 2.93
CA ARG A 81 3.64 -14.28 2.37
C ARG A 81 3.68 -15.35 3.46
N LYS A 82 2.91 -16.42 3.29
CA LYS A 82 2.94 -17.58 4.21
C LYS A 82 4.31 -18.28 4.20
N ASP A 83 5.01 -18.25 3.07
CA ASP A 83 6.35 -18.80 2.89
C ASP A 83 7.46 -17.74 3.04
N TYR A 84 7.17 -16.64 3.77
CA TYR A 84 8.17 -15.62 4.00
C TYR A 84 9.32 -16.16 4.85
N VAL A 85 10.51 -16.18 4.26
CA VAL A 85 11.74 -16.53 4.97
C VAL A 85 12.18 -15.31 5.77
N TYR A 86 12.08 -15.41 7.08
CA TYR A 86 12.58 -14.38 7.98
C TYR A 86 14.10 -14.28 7.85
N PRO A 87 14.67 -13.05 7.85
CA PRO A 87 16.11 -12.88 7.89
C PRO A 87 16.74 -13.66 9.05
N PRO A 88 17.95 -14.23 8.87
CA PRO A 88 18.67 -14.89 9.94
C PRO A 88 18.85 -13.92 11.12
N GLY A 89 18.58 -14.40 12.34
CA GLY A 89 18.64 -13.60 13.57
C GLY A 89 17.30 -13.02 14.06
N ILE A 90 16.20 -13.23 13.32
CA ILE A 90 14.85 -12.91 13.83
C ILE A 90 14.40 -14.00 14.82
N HIS A 91 14.07 -13.59 16.04
CA HIS A 91 13.52 -14.50 17.05
C HIS A 91 12.13 -15.03 16.60
N PRO A 92 11.81 -16.32 16.80
CA PRO A 92 10.52 -16.90 16.44
C PRO A 92 9.31 -16.12 16.98
N ASP A 93 9.41 -15.59 18.21
CA ASP A 93 8.33 -14.79 18.81
C ASP A 93 8.11 -13.47 18.07
N LEU A 94 9.18 -12.84 17.58
CA LEU A 94 9.09 -11.62 16.79
C LEU A 94 8.44 -11.90 15.42
N ALA A 95 8.76 -13.04 14.82
CA ALA A 95 8.11 -13.51 13.60
C ALA A 95 6.60 -13.76 13.82
N ARG A 96 6.23 -14.39 14.94
CA ARG A 96 4.82 -14.58 15.33
C ARG A 96 4.12 -13.25 15.52
N GLN A 97 4.68 -12.33 16.31
CA GLN A 97 4.13 -11.00 16.54
C GLN A 97 3.89 -10.24 15.23
N TRP A 98 4.78 -10.37 14.24
CA TRP A 98 4.58 -9.71 12.95
C TRP A 98 3.46 -10.33 12.11
N ASN A 99 3.24 -11.64 12.24
CA ASN A 99 2.11 -12.31 11.59
C ASN A 99 0.79 -11.94 12.25
N ASP A 100 0.74 -11.97 13.59
CA ASP A 100 -0.44 -11.58 14.37
C ASP A 100 -0.83 -10.14 14.03
N PHE A 101 0.16 -9.24 13.95
CA PHE A 101 -0.06 -7.85 13.53
C PHE A 101 -0.63 -7.72 12.11
N ASP A 102 -0.17 -8.52 11.16
CA ASP A 102 -0.67 -8.49 9.79
C ASP A 102 -2.14 -8.98 9.71
N GLU A 103 -2.52 -9.92 10.59
CA GLU A 103 -3.89 -10.41 10.72
C GLU A 103 -4.80 -9.39 11.43
N GLU A 104 -4.34 -8.82 12.54
CA GLU A 104 -5.03 -7.76 13.27
C GLU A 104 -5.32 -6.57 12.36
N LEU A 105 -4.34 -6.12 11.56
CA LEU A 105 -4.53 -5.04 10.60
C LEU A 105 -5.61 -5.38 9.56
N GLU A 106 -5.62 -6.60 9.02
CA GLU A 106 -6.64 -7.00 8.06
C GLU A 106 -8.03 -7.06 8.71
N ASN A 107 -8.13 -7.58 9.94
CA ASN A 107 -9.37 -7.62 10.69
C ASN A 107 -9.91 -6.21 10.95
N MET A 108 -9.06 -5.26 11.38
CA MET A 108 -9.46 -3.87 11.55
C MET A 108 -9.97 -3.24 10.24
N MET A 109 -9.33 -3.54 9.11
CA MET A 109 -9.80 -3.06 7.80
C MET A 109 -11.17 -3.65 7.44
N ARG A 110 -11.44 -4.92 7.79
CA ARG A 110 -12.74 -5.58 7.56
C ARG A 110 -13.82 -5.01 8.48
N GLU A 111 -13.52 -4.84 9.76
CA GLU A 111 -14.41 -4.25 10.75
C GLU A 111 -14.80 -2.82 10.39
N GLY A 112 -13.82 -2.02 9.94
CA GLY A 112 -14.03 -0.67 9.42
C GLY A 112 -14.74 -0.62 8.06
N ARG A 113 -15.09 -1.78 7.48
CA ARG A 113 -15.69 -1.92 6.14
C ARG A 113 -14.91 -1.21 5.05
N VAL A 114 -13.58 -1.18 5.18
CA VAL A 114 -12.70 -0.55 4.20
C VAL A 114 -12.75 -1.35 2.89
N ARG A 115 -12.89 -0.65 1.76
CA ARG A 115 -12.72 -1.27 0.44
C ARG A 115 -11.23 -1.35 0.13
N TYR A 116 -10.67 -2.55 0.13
CA TYR A 116 -9.26 -2.77 -0.21
C TYR A 116 -9.06 -4.07 -1.01
N LYS A 117 -7.90 -4.16 -1.67
CA LYS A 117 -7.39 -5.43 -2.20
C LYS A 117 -6.16 -5.87 -1.41
N SER A 118 -6.19 -7.10 -0.90
CA SER A 118 -5.03 -7.74 -0.28
C SER A 118 -4.08 -8.27 -1.35
N LEU A 119 -2.79 -7.98 -1.21
CA LEU A 119 -1.73 -8.34 -2.16
C LEU A 119 -0.47 -8.83 -1.41
N PRO A 120 0.30 -9.78 -1.95
CA PRO A 120 1.58 -10.14 -1.39
C PRO A 120 2.63 -9.02 -1.57
N GLY A 121 3.57 -8.95 -0.64
CA GLY A 121 4.71 -8.02 -0.65
C GLY A 121 5.77 -8.22 -1.73
N VAL A 122 5.39 -8.52 -2.97
CA VAL A 122 6.32 -8.92 -4.04
C VAL A 122 6.10 -8.13 -5.32
N ARG A 123 7.14 -8.07 -6.16
CA ARG A 123 7.11 -7.36 -7.44
C ARG A 123 5.96 -7.81 -8.37
N ALA A 124 5.53 -9.07 -8.28
CA ALA A 124 4.40 -9.59 -9.06
C ALA A 124 3.06 -8.88 -8.76
N SER A 125 2.95 -8.14 -7.65
CA SER A 125 1.77 -7.33 -7.33
C SER A 125 1.75 -5.97 -8.02
N VAL A 126 2.90 -5.50 -8.52
CA VAL A 126 3.05 -4.18 -9.14
C VAL A 126 2.16 -4.02 -10.39
N PRO A 127 2.11 -4.97 -11.35
CA PRO A 127 1.28 -4.81 -12.54
C PRO A 127 -0.21 -4.62 -12.20
N TYR A 128 -0.71 -5.32 -11.18
CA TYR A 128 -2.10 -5.16 -10.74
C TYR A 128 -2.35 -3.76 -10.15
N ILE A 129 -1.44 -3.25 -9.31
CA ILE A 129 -1.55 -1.90 -8.74
C ILE A 129 -1.54 -0.85 -9.85
N VAL A 130 -0.59 -0.94 -10.78
CA VAL A 130 -0.47 -0.02 -11.91
C VAL A 130 -1.74 -0.05 -12.76
N LYS A 131 -2.23 -1.24 -13.13
CA LYS A 131 -3.48 -1.40 -13.89
C LYS A 131 -4.65 -0.68 -13.22
N ARG A 132 -4.88 -0.91 -11.92
CA ARG A 132 -5.98 -0.29 -11.18
C ARG A 132 -5.84 1.22 -11.04
N ILE A 133 -4.61 1.72 -10.99
CA ILE A 133 -4.33 3.17 -10.99
C ILE A 133 -4.63 3.76 -12.36
N CYS A 134 -4.17 3.14 -13.46
CA CYS A 134 -4.47 3.57 -14.82
C CYS A 134 -5.99 3.66 -15.06
N GLU A 135 -6.73 2.62 -14.70
CA GLU A 135 -8.20 2.62 -14.74
C GLU A 135 -8.80 3.77 -13.91
N GLY A 136 -8.26 4.02 -12.72
CA GLY A 136 -8.73 5.09 -11.83
C GLY A 136 -8.44 6.51 -12.31
N VAL A 137 -7.41 6.71 -13.14
CA VAL A 137 -7.09 8.02 -13.75
C VAL A 137 -7.62 8.17 -15.19
N GLY A 138 -8.31 7.16 -15.72
CA GLY A 138 -8.82 7.15 -17.10
C GLY A 138 -7.72 7.04 -18.15
N TYR A 139 -6.60 6.39 -17.83
CA TYR A 139 -5.53 6.10 -18.77
C TYR A 139 -5.87 4.80 -19.51
N ASP A 140 -6.54 4.92 -20.64
CA ASP A 140 -6.80 3.82 -21.56
C ASP A 140 -5.60 3.66 -22.51
N ARG A 141 -4.86 2.57 -22.34
CA ARG A 141 -3.84 2.12 -23.28
C ARG A 141 -3.89 0.61 -23.42
#